data_AF-A0A8J4XQJ8-F1
#
_entry.id   AF-A0A8J4XQJ8-F1
#
_cell.length_a   1.000
_cell.length_b   1.000
_cell.length_c   1.000
_cell.angle_alpha   90.00
_cell.angle_beta   90.00
_cell.angle_gamma   90.00
#
_symmetry.space_group_name_H-M   'P 1'
#
loop_
_entity.id
_entity.type
_entity.pdbx_description
1 polymer ?
#
loop_
_entity_poly.entity_id
_entity_poly.type
_entity_poly.pdbx_seq_one_letter_code
_entity_poly.pdbx_strand_id
1 'polypeptide(L)'
;MELKSLSLQEKVKVLARMGAGASMRAICAEFDIKSSTFYPYLVVEVAAVRGGGVRMNSLKAAVVEAVKRMHGDFGVGAVTPGLGVKYLNPETCVAFVSCGRGPHRLVASALPFITQVGGRAASVRSLHHAASMRHGFIFLRKYNEERLKQMEEQLPAQDRERLQQQRLKALGPR
;
A
#
# COMPACT_ATOMS: atom_id res chain seq x y z
N MET A 1 4.05 -12.80 -14.68
CA MET A 1 3.76 -11.37 -14.89
C MET A 1 4.40 -10.59 -13.76
N GLU A 2 5.61 -10.07 -13.98
CA GLU A 2 6.28 -9.15 -13.07
C GLU A 2 5.56 -7.80 -13.14
N LEU A 3 4.78 -7.49 -12.09
CA LEU A 3 4.17 -6.18 -11.94
C LEU A 3 5.23 -5.24 -11.35
N LYS A 4 5.61 -4.24 -12.14
CA LYS A 4 6.67 -3.25 -11.84
C LYS A 4 6.43 -2.59 -10.49
N SER A 5 7.47 -2.55 -9.66
CA SER A 5 7.56 -1.58 -8.56
C SER A 5 7.68 -0.19 -9.18
N LEU A 6 6.67 0.67 -9.03
CA LEU A 6 6.74 2.04 -9.55
C LEU A 6 7.88 2.80 -8.88
N SER A 7 8.71 3.46 -9.68
CA SER A 7 9.71 4.41 -9.22
C SER A 7 9.06 5.64 -8.58
N LEU A 8 9.82 6.37 -7.75
CA LEU A 8 9.32 7.55 -7.03
C LEU A 8 8.81 8.65 -8.00
N GLN A 9 9.41 8.77 -9.18
CA GLN A 9 8.95 9.70 -10.23
C GLN A 9 7.61 9.28 -10.85
N GLU A 10 7.42 7.99 -11.12
CA GLU A 10 6.14 7.46 -11.61
C GLU A 10 5.02 7.67 -10.58
N LYS A 11 5.32 7.51 -9.28
CA LYS A 11 4.39 7.78 -8.17
C LYS A 11 3.95 9.25 -8.09
N VAL A 12 4.88 10.20 -8.27
CA VAL A 12 4.57 11.65 -8.31
C VAL A 12 3.72 11.99 -9.54
N LYS A 13 4.00 11.37 -10.68
CA LYS A 13 3.21 11.52 -11.91
C LYS A 13 1.78 11.02 -11.74
N VAL A 14 1.56 9.91 -11.04
CA VAL A 14 0.20 9.40 -10.67
C VAL A 14 -0.55 10.42 -9.83
N LEU A 15 0.12 10.93 -8.79
CA LEU A 15 -0.48 11.87 -7.83
C LEU A 15 -0.84 13.20 -8.51
N ALA A 16 0.02 13.70 -9.40
CA ALA A 16 -0.24 14.89 -10.20
C ALA A 16 -1.44 14.70 -11.15
N ARG A 17 -1.54 13.54 -11.81
CA ARG A 17 -2.66 13.19 -12.72
C ARG A 17 -3.99 12.98 -11.98
N MET A 18 -3.96 12.40 -10.78
CA MET A 18 -5.15 12.33 -9.92
C MET A 18 -5.63 13.72 -9.48
N GLY A 19 -4.71 14.66 -9.23
CA GLY A 19 -5.03 16.06 -8.98
C GLY A 19 -5.61 16.78 -10.20
N ALA A 20 -5.18 16.40 -11.40
CA ALA A 20 -5.65 16.92 -12.68
C ALA A 20 -6.96 16.28 -13.21
N GLY A 21 -7.64 15.44 -12.41
CA GLY A 21 -8.93 14.84 -12.80
C GLY A 21 -8.83 13.67 -13.77
N ALA A 22 -7.64 13.08 -13.97
CA ALA A 22 -7.47 11.92 -14.86
C ALA A 22 -8.32 10.74 -14.39
N SER A 23 -8.92 10.03 -15.35
CA SER A 23 -9.77 8.87 -15.04
C SER A 23 -8.92 7.72 -14.46
N MET A 24 -9.49 6.98 -13.50
CA MET A 24 -8.82 5.80 -12.93
C MET A 24 -8.49 4.74 -13.99
N ARG A 25 -9.23 4.71 -15.10
CA ARG A 25 -8.95 3.80 -16.22
C ARG A 25 -7.64 4.18 -16.92
N ALA A 26 -7.36 5.47 -17.09
CA ALA A 26 -6.09 5.94 -17.65
C ALA A 26 -4.91 5.64 -16.72
N ILE A 27 -5.09 5.86 -15.41
CA ILE A 27 -4.08 5.55 -14.40
C ILE A 27 -3.82 4.04 -14.35
N CYS A 28 -4.87 3.23 -14.26
CA CYS A 28 -4.75 1.78 -14.26
C CYS A 28 -4.08 1.23 -15.54
N ALA A 29 -4.37 1.81 -16.71
CA ALA A 29 -3.75 1.42 -17.98
C ALA A 29 -2.25 1.79 -18.05
N GLU A 30 -1.86 2.96 -17.53
CA GLU A 30 -0.47 3.42 -17.51
C GLU A 30 0.41 2.54 -16.59
N PHE A 31 -0.16 2.01 -15.51
CA PHE A 31 0.56 1.18 -14.54
C PHE A 31 0.34 -0.34 -14.73
N ASP A 32 -0.29 -0.75 -15.83
CA ASP A 32 -0.68 -2.15 -16.09
C ASP A 32 -1.47 -2.79 -14.91
N ILE A 33 -2.17 -1.95 -14.16
CA ILE A 33 -3.03 -2.39 -13.07
C ILE A 33 -4.37 -2.76 -13.69
N LYS A 34 -4.68 -4.07 -13.76
CA LYS A 34 -6.03 -4.51 -14.18
C LYS A 34 -7.08 -3.79 -13.34
N SER A 35 -7.87 -2.93 -13.97
CA SER A 35 -8.98 -2.22 -13.34
C SER A 35 -10.00 -3.23 -12.86
N SER A 36 -9.95 -3.55 -11.57
CA SER A 36 -10.93 -4.47 -10.98
C SER A 36 -12.02 -3.64 -10.34
N THR A 37 -13.15 -3.56 -11.03
CA THR A 37 -14.19 -2.54 -10.80
C THR A 37 -15.03 -2.77 -9.54
N PHE A 38 -14.88 -3.89 -8.82
CA PHE A 38 -15.79 -4.26 -7.73
C PHE A 38 -15.17 -4.91 -6.48
N TYR A 39 -13.86 -4.82 -6.26
CA TYR A 39 -13.22 -5.41 -5.08
C TYR A 39 -12.86 -4.36 -4.03
N PRO A 40 -13.19 -4.54 -2.73
CA PRO A 40 -12.62 -3.74 -1.66
C PRO A 40 -11.09 -3.92 -1.58
N TYR A 41 -10.40 -2.82 -1.30
CA TYR A 41 -8.97 -2.74 -1.13
C TYR A 41 -8.65 -2.44 0.34
N LEU A 42 -7.81 -3.25 0.95
CA LEU A 42 -7.21 -2.97 2.24
C LEU A 42 -5.87 -2.29 1.98
N VAL A 43 -5.73 -1.06 2.47
CA VAL A 43 -4.46 -0.37 2.57
C VAL A 43 -3.79 -0.88 3.84
N VAL A 44 -2.66 -1.55 3.68
CA VAL A 44 -1.92 -2.18 4.79
C VAL A 44 -0.50 -1.63 4.85
N GLU A 45 0.00 -1.41 6.05
CA GLU A 45 1.39 -1.07 6.32
C GLU A 45 2.10 -2.32 6.85
N VAL A 46 3.25 -2.65 6.26
CA VAL A 46 4.09 -3.77 6.67
C VAL A 46 5.28 -3.22 7.44
N ALA A 47 5.23 -3.28 8.76
CA ALA A 47 6.37 -2.94 9.62
C ALA A 47 7.34 -4.12 9.65
N ALA A 48 8.32 -4.13 8.74
CA ALA A 48 9.40 -5.12 8.75
C ALA A 48 10.48 -4.72 9.77
N VAL A 49 10.89 -5.66 10.64
CA VAL A 49 11.83 -5.37 11.74
C VAL A 49 13.28 -5.23 11.24
N ARG A 50 13.64 -5.82 10.09
CA ARG A 50 15.00 -5.75 9.52
C ARG A 50 15.01 -5.68 7.99
N GLY A 51 15.37 -4.49 7.48
CA GLY A 51 16.24 -4.22 6.31
C GLY A 51 16.04 -4.94 4.97
N GLY A 52 14.94 -5.64 4.73
CA GLY A 52 14.76 -6.43 3.51
C GLY A 52 13.44 -6.15 2.82
N GLY A 53 13.49 -5.89 1.51
CA GLY A 53 12.31 -5.62 0.69
C GLY A 53 11.27 -6.75 0.75
N VAL A 54 10.01 -6.39 0.97
CA VAL A 54 8.86 -7.30 0.92
C VAL A 54 8.48 -7.51 -0.55
N ARG A 55 8.13 -8.76 -0.92
CA ARG A 55 7.62 -9.09 -2.25
C ARG A 55 6.11 -9.29 -2.21
N MET A 56 5.40 -8.92 -3.28
CA MET A 56 3.94 -9.06 -3.38
C MET A 56 3.47 -10.50 -3.17
N ASN A 57 4.14 -11.48 -3.79
CA ASN A 57 3.79 -12.89 -3.66
C ASN A 57 3.97 -13.41 -2.23
N SER A 58 5.06 -12.99 -1.57
CA SER A 58 5.34 -13.35 -0.18
C SER A 58 4.32 -12.75 0.78
N LEU A 59 3.86 -11.52 0.52
CA LEU A 59 2.80 -10.88 1.30
C LEU A 59 1.45 -11.60 1.10
N LYS A 60 1.09 -11.93 -0.15
CA LYS A 60 -0.13 -12.70 -0.44
C LYS A 60 -0.12 -14.05 0.29
N ALA A 61 0.99 -14.79 0.22
CA ALA A 61 1.13 -16.08 0.90
C ALA A 61 1.00 -15.92 2.42
N ALA A 62 1.64 -14.91 3.02
CA ALA A 62 1.53 -14.65 4.45
C ALA A 62 0.09 -14.35 4.90
N VAL A 63 -0.68 -13.60 4.09
CA VAL A 63 -2.10 -13.34 4.36
C VAL A 63 -2.93 -14.63 4.28
N VAL A 64 -2.70 -15.47 3.28
CA VAL A 64 -3.40 -16.76 3.15
C VAL A 64 -3.11 -17.67 4.33
N GLU A 65 -1.84 -17.78 4.74
CA GLU A 65 -1.44 -18.57 5.91
C GLU A 65 -2.05 -18.06 7.22
N ALA A 66 -2.13 -16.73 7.39
CA ALA A 66 -2.79 -16.15 8.56
C ALA A 66 -4.30 -16.43 8.56
N VAL A 67 -4.96 -16.32 7.40
CA VAL A 67 -6.37 -16.67 7.26
C VAL A 67 -6.60 -18.15 7.53
N LYS A 68 -5.73 -19.05 7.02
CA LYS A 68 -5.83 -20.49 7.28
C LYS A 68 -5.72 -20.81 8.77
N ARG A 69 -4.78 -20.17 9.47
CA ARG A 69 -4.57 -20.38 10.91
C ARG A 69 -5.77 -19.95 11.75
N MET A 70 -6.46 -18.89 11.35
CA MET A 70 -7.56 -18.32 12.14
C MET A 70 -8.94 -18.83 11.74
N HIS A 71 -9.18 -19.01 10.45
CA HIS A 71 -10.50 -19.27 9.85
C HIS A 71 -10.57 -20.62 9.13
N GLY A 72 -9.51 -21.42 9.19
CA GLY A 72 -9.43 -22.73 8.57
C GLY A 72 -9.49 -22.70 7.04
N ASP A 73 -9.74 -23.88 6.45
CA ASP A 73 -9.82 -24.03 4.99
C ASP A 73 -11.03 -23.31 4.38
N PHE A 74 -12.11 -23.15 5.15
CA PHE A 74 -13.25 -22.31 4.75
C PHE A 74 -12.84 -20.87 4.49
N GLY A 75 -12.07 -20.27 5.41
CA GLY A 75 -11.58 -18.91 5.24
C GLY A 75 -10.68 -18.76 4.02
N VAL A 76 -9.81 -19.73 3.77
CA VAL A 76 -8.94 -19.75 2.60
C VAL A 76 -9.76 -19.83 1.32
N GLY A 77 -10.74 -20.73 1.25
CA GLY A 77 -11.63 -20.88 0.08
C GLY A 77 -12.43 -19.61 -0.21
N ALA A 78 -12.93 -18.94 0.83
CA ALA A 78 -13.69 -17.70 0.70
C ALA A 78 -12.83 -16.52 0.21
N VAL A 79 -11.58 -16.42 0.68
CA VAL A 79 -10.70 -15.27 0.40
C VAL A 79 -9.95 -15.40 -0.92
N THR A 80 -9.50 -16.61 -1.27
CA THR A 80 -8.57 -16.86 -2.40
C THR A 80 -9.02 -16.29 -3.75
N PRO A 81 -10.30 -16.42 -4.18
CA PRO A 81 -10.73 -15.94 -5.50
C PRO A 81 -10.56 -14.42 -5.69
N GLY A 82 -10.73 -13.63 -4.62
CA GLY A 82 -10.61 -12.17 -4.66
C GLY A 82 -9.28 -11.62 -4.16
N LEU A 83 -8.43 -12.46 -3.56
CA LEU A 83 -7.21 -12.03 -2.89
C LEU A 83 -6.05 -11.78 -3.86
N GLY A 84 -5.55 -10.55 -3.85
CA GLY A 84 -4.37 -10.16 -4.61
C GLY A 84 -3.68 -8.95 -4.01
N VAL A 85 -2.36 -8.86 -4.18
CA VAL A 85 -1.61 -7.63 -3.87
C VAL A 85 -1.45 -6.87 -5.17
N LYS A 86 -2.02 -5.66 -5.22
CA LYS A 86 -2.03 -4.83 -6.45
C LYS A 86 -0.96 -3.75 -6.45
N TYR A 87 -0.57 -3.29 -5.27
CA TYR A 87 0.45 -2.28 -5.09
C TYR A 87 1.26 -2.63 -3.86
N LEU A 88 2.56 -2.38 -3.92
CA LEU A 88 3.48 -2.49 -2.81
C LEU A 88 4.58 -1.47 -3.03
N ASN A 89 4.73 -0.55 -2.08
CA ASN A 89 5.86 0.35 -2.06
C ASN A 89 6.94 -0.23 -1.12
N PRO A 90 8.13 -0.60 -1.63
CA PRO A 90 9.21 -1.07 -0.77
C PRO A 90 9.77 0.01 0.16
N GLU A 91 9.66 1.30 -0.21
CA GLU A 91 10.22 2.41 0.57
C GLU A 91 9.35 2.73 1.80
N THR A 92 8.05 2.92 1.59
CA THR A 92 7.10 3.21 2.68
C THR A 92 6.51 1.96 3.31
N CYS A 93 6.82 0.77 2.76
CA CYS A 93 6.24 -0.53 3.14
C CYS A 93 4.71 -0.57 3.15
N VAL A 94 4.05 0.27 2.35
CA VAL A 94 2.58 0.28 2.21
C VAL A 94 2.16 -0.57 1.01
N ALA A 95 1.14 -1.41 1.21
CA ALA A 95 0.58 -2.27 0.17
C ALA A 95 -0.94 -2.11 0.04
N PHE A 96 -1.46 -2.40 -1.16
CA PHE A 96 -2.89 -2.51 -1.43
C PHE A 96 -3.23 -3.96 -1.68
N VAL A 97 -4.03 -4.53 -0.78
CA VAL A 97 -4.52 -5.90 -0.87
C VAL A 97 -5.97 -5.85 -1.37
N SER A 98 -6.22 -6.35 -2.57
CA SER A 98 -7.58 -6.58 -3.06
C SER A 98 -8.16 -7.83 -2.40
N CYS A 99 -9.45 -7.80 -2.08
CA CYS A 99 -10.17 -8.94 -1.54
C CYS A 99 -11.62 -8.93 -2.02
N GLY A 100 -12.30 -10.08 -1.97
CA GLY A 100 -13.73 -10.19 -2.31
C GLY A 100 -14.62 -9.35 -1.38
N ARG A 101 -15.77 -8.87 -1.90
CA ARG A 101 -16.84 -8.33 -1.05
C ARG A 101 -17.36 -9.44 -0.14
N GLY A 102 -17.44 -9.18 1.17
CA GLY A 102 -17.80 -10.17 2.19
C GLY A 102 -16.56 -10.69 2.94
N PRO A 103 -15.71 -11.55 2.35
CA PRO A 103 -14.53 -12.14 3.00
C PRO A 103 -13.44 -11.14 3.45
N HIS A 104 -13.52 -9.87 3.02
CA HIS A 104 -12.63 -8.79 3.48
C HIS A 104 -12.48 -8.70 5.02
N ARG A 105 -13.52 -9.05 5.78
CA ARG A 105 -13.48 -9.09 7.26
C ARG A 105 -12.58 -10.21 7.80
N LEU A 106 -12.54 -11.35 7.11
CA LEU A 106 -11.66 -12.46 7.45
C LEU A 106 -10.19 -12.08 7.24
N VAL A 107 -9.92 -11.36 6.14
CA VAL A 107 -8.59 -10.81 5.89
C VAL A 107 -8.23 -9.78 6.96
N ALA A 108 -9.12 -8.81 7.21
CA ALA A 108 -8.88 -7.74 8.18
C ALA A 108 -8.54 -8.26 9.58
N SER A 109 -9.29 -9.25 10.06
CA SER A 109 -9.05 -9.90 11.36
C SER A 109 -7.76 -10.71 11.39
N ALA A 110 -7.29 -11.23 10.25
CA ALA A 110 -6.06 -12.01 10.16
C ALA A 110 -4.76 -11.18 10.02
N LEU A 111 -4.85 -9.96 9.50
CA LEU A 111 -3.69 -9.08 9.30
C LEU A 111 -2.78 -8.89 10.54
N PRO A 112 -3.29 -8.56 11.74
CA PRO A 112 -2.43 -8.30 12.91
C PRO A 112 -1.69 -9.55 13.40
N PHE A 113 -2.14 -10.75 13.04
CA PHE A 113 -1.52 -12.03 13.42
C PHE A 113 -0.44 -12.48 12.44
N ILE A 114 -0.14 -11.68 11.42
CA ILE A 114 1.01 -11.92 10.55
C ILE A 114 2.26 -11.48 11.29
N THR A 115 3.09 -12.47 11.68
CA THR A 115 4.38 -12.25 12.36
C THR A 115 5.56 -12.39 11.40
N GLN A 116 5.37 -13.03 10.26
CA GLN A 116 6.41 -13.26 9.27
C GLN A 116 5.90 -13.09 7.84
N VAL A 117 6.71 -12.43 7.00
CA VAL A 117 6.46 -12.27 5.57
C VAL A 117 7.71 -12.68 4.80
N GLY A 118 7.62 -13.72 3.97
CA GLY A 118 8.75 -14.21 3.17
C GLY A 118 9.96 -14.66 4.00
N GLY A 119 9.72 -15.29 5.14
CA GLY A 119 10.77 -15.78 6.05
C GLY A 119 11.42 -14.70 6.93
N ARG A 120 10.85 -13.49 6.96
CA ARG A 120 11.34 -12.37 7.79
C ARG A 120 10.29 -11.92 8.79
N ALA A 121 10.73 -11.57 10.00
CA ALA A 121 9.85 -10.99 11.02
C ALA A 121 9.27 -9.65 10.56
N ALA A 122 7.96 -9.59 10.44
CA ALA A 122 7.22 -8.42 10.00
C ALA A 122 5.83 -8.41 10.63
N SER A 123 5.36 -7.24 11.04
CA SER A 123 4.00 -7.02 11.51
C SER A 123 3.19 -6.29 10.43
N VAL A 124 1.97 -6.74 10.17
CA VAL A 124 1.09 -6.11 9.17
C VAL A 124 -0.06 -5.40 9.87
N ARG A 125 -0.20 -4.10 9.61
CA ARG A 125 -1.25 -3.25 10.17
C ARG A 125 -2.22 -2.83 9.06
N SER A 126 -3.52 -2.90 9.32
CA SER A 126 -4.53 -2.27 8.46
C SER A 126 -4.58 -0.77 8.72
N LEU A 127 -4.41 0.05 7.68
CA LEU A 127 -4.56 1.50 7.76
C LEU A 127 -5.97 1.94 7.36
N HIS A 128 -6.48 1.42 6.24
CA HIS A 128 -7.76 1.87 5.70
C HIS A 128 -8.43 0.82 4.80
N HIS A 129 -9.76 0.80 4.80
CA HIS A 129 -10.59 -0.02 3.91
C HIS A 129 -11.19 0.88 2.82
N ALA A 130 -10.69 0.77 1.60
CA ALA A 130 -11.15 1.56 0.48
C ALA A 130 -12.04 0.72 -0.46
N ALA A 131 -13.16 1.28 -0.90
CA ALA A 131 -13.99 0.64 -1.93
C ALA A 131 -13.33 0.68 -3.33
N SER A 132 -12.40 1.60 -3.56
CA SER A 132 -11.65 1.71 -4.81
C SER A 132 -10.21 2.16 -4.55
N MET A 133 -9.32 1.79 -5.47
CA MET A 133 -7.91 2.16 -5.41
C MET A 133 -7.72 3.69 -5.39
N ARG A 134 -8.59 4.46 -6.06
CA ARG A 134 -8.59 5.93 -6.03
C ARG A 134 -8.71 6.46 -4.60
N HIS A 135 -9.73 6.00 -3.87
CA HIS A 135 -9.96 6.43 -2.49
C HIS A 135 -8.81 6.00 -1.59
N GLY A 136 -8.26 4.80 -1.81
CA GLY A 136 -7.08 4.34 -1.08
C GLY A 136 -5.84 5.21 -1.34
N PHE A 137 -5.63 5.69 -2.57
CA PHE A 137 -4.53 6.60 -2.87
C PHE A 137 -4.74 8.02 -2.33
N ILE A 138 -5.98 8.53 -2.35
CA ILE A 138 -6.32 9.82 -1.72
C ILE A 138 -6.01 9.74 -0.21
N PHE A 139 -6.43 8.66 0.44
CA PHE A 139 -6.09 8.38 1.83
C PHE A 139 -4.58 8.27 2.05
N LEU A 140 -3.88 7.49 1.21
CA LEU A 140 -2.44 7.27 1.34
C LEU A 140 -1.64 8.57 1.21
N ARG A 141 -2.05 9.47 0.30
CA ARG A 141 -1.41 10.79 0.17
C ARG A 141 -1.52 11.57 1.47
N LYS A 142 -2.73 11.69 2.02
CA LYS A 142 -2.97 12.40 3.28
C LYS A 142 -2.20 11.76 4.45
N TYR A 143 -2.21 10.44 4.53
CA TYR A 143 -1.45 9.70 5.55
C TYR A 143 0.06 9.98 5.47
N ASN A 144 0.62 9.97 4.26
CA ASN A 144 2.05 10.26 4.07
C ASN A 144 2.40 11.72 4.36
N GLU A 145 1.53 12.67 3.98
CA GLU A 145 1.70 14.10 4.29
C GLU A 145 1.69 14.35 5.81
N GLU A 146 0.76 13.74 6.54
CA GLU A 146 0.69 13.83 8.01
C GLU A 146 1.92 13.22 8.67
N ARG A 147 2.36 12.05 8.21
CA ARG A 147 3.53 11.35 8.76
C ARG A 147 4.83 12.10 8.46
N LEU A 148 4.95 12.69 7.27
CA LEU A 148 6.09 13.55 6.93
C LEU A 148 6.13 14.78 7.83
N LYS A 149 4.99 15.43 8.06
CA LYS A 149 4.91 16.59 8.97
C LYS A 149 5.35 16.23 10.40
N GLN A 150 4.91 15.09 10.92
CA GLN A 150 5.34 14.60 12.24
C GLN A 150 6.85 14.33 12.31
N MET A 151 7.43 13.76 11.24
CA MET A 151 8.88 13.55 11.15
C MET A 151 9.64 14.89 11.08
N GLU A 152 9.15 15.85 10.31
CA GLU A 152 9.71 17.22 10.22
C GLU A 152 9.69 17.93 11.58
N GLU A 153 8.63 17.76 12.37
CA GLU A 153 8.51 18.31 13.73
C GLU A 153 9.50 17.68 14.73
N GLN A 154 10.00 16.47 14.46
CA GLN A 154 10.99 15.79 15.32
C GLN A 154 12.44 16.06 14.90
N LEU A 155 12.67 16.58 13.70
CA LEU A 155 14.01 16.87 13.18
C LEU A 155 14.64 18.12 13.84
N PRO A 156 15.97 18.19 14.00
CA PRO A 156 16.67 19.40 14.43
C PRO A 156 16.46 20.57 13.45
N ALA A 157 16.53 21.82 13.94
CA ALA A 157 16.25 23.02 13.13
C ALA A 157 17.10 23.11 11.84
N GLN A 158 18.37 22.69 11.91
CA GLN A 158 19.29 22.69 10.77
C GLN A 158 18.84 21.78 9.62
N ASP A 159 18.26 20.61 9.93
CA ASP A 159 17.81 19.65 8.92
C ASP A 159 16.46 20.06 8.31
N ARG A 160 15.62 20.78 9.07
CA ARG A 160 14.35 21.34 8.56
C ARG A 160 14.57 22.34 7.43
N GLU A 161 15.53 23.24 7.59
CA GLU A 161 15.87 24.25 6.57
C GLU A 161 16.38 23.60 5.28
N ARG A 162 17.21 22.54 5.41
CA ARG A 162 17.71 21.75 4.27
C ARG A 162 16.57 21.06 3.53
N LEU A 163 15.64 20.45 4.25
CA LEU A 163 14.45 19.81 3.67
C LEU A 163 13.54 20.84 2.97
N GLN A 164 13.34 22.02 3.56
CA GLN A 164 12.56 23.10 2.94
C GLN A 164 13.22 23.59 1.64
N GLN A 165 14.54 23.76 1.63
CA GLN A 165 15.28 24.13 0.42
C GLN A 165 15.21 23.05 -0.66
N GLN A 166 15.33 21.77 -0.29
CA GLN A 166 15.18 20.66 -1.24
C GLN A 166 13.76 20.59 -1.81
N ARG A 167 12.74 20.81 -0.99
CA ARG A 167 11.34 20.84 -1.40
C ARG A 167 11.07 22.00 -2.36
N LEU A 168 11.61 23.19 -2.09
CA LEU A 168 11.49 24.36 -2.96
C LEU A 168 12.18 24.11 -4.32
N LYS A 169 13.35 23.47 -4.32
CA LYS A 169 14.08 23.08 -5.55
C LYS A 169 13.33 22.00 -6.34
N ALA A 170 12.73 21.03 -5.67
CA ALA A 170 11.98 19.94 -6.30
C ALA A 170 10.64 20.38 -6.89
N LEU A 171 10.03 21.44 -6.36
CA LEU A 171 8.76 21.96 -6.84
C LEU A 171 8.87 22.78 -8.14
N GLY A 172 10.06 23.28 -8.49
CA GLY A 172 10.32 24.06 -9.73
C GLY A 172 9.45 25.34 -9.85
N PRO A 173 9.79 26.29 -10.73
CA PRO A 173 8.87 27.36 -11.06
C PRO A 173 7.64 26.74 -11.75
N ARG A 174 6.46 26.99 -11.19
CA ARG A 174 5.17 26.60 -11.78
C ARG A 174 4.90 27.35 -13.09
#